data_AF-W7N1H5-F1
#
_entry.id   AF-W7N1H5-F1
#
_cell.length_a   1.000
_cell.length_b   1.000
_cell.length_c   1.000
_cell.angle_alpha   90.00
_cell.angle_beta   90.00
_cell.angle_gamma   90.00
#
_symmetry.space_group_name_H-M   'P 1'
#
loop_
_entity.id
_entity.type
_entity.pdbx_description
1 polymer ?
#
loop_
_entity_poly.entity_id
_entity_poly.type
_entity_poly.pdbx_seq_one_letter_code
_entity_poly.pdbx_strand_id
1 'polypeptide(L)'
;MSTTGYVPPPNQAATQHEGTSSLAINNTFSRRLMTLIALKTSARFYKHDGPCIPISKSLIVKKGPIVHLTEAPTMQFVAASTSIPVPTVHCSFVHKNRAHIVMQRICGKSLAEAWRGLSEADLASIFAQLRRMLEKLRAIIPPSGAGVESCIGGSLRDSR
;
A
#
# COMPACT_ATOMS: atom_id res chain seq x y z
N MET A 1 25.39 -15.04 14.75
CA MET A 1 25.15 -14.76 13.33
C MET A 1 24.40 -15.93 12.73
N SER A 2 23.09 -15.80 12.52
CA SER A 2 22.30 -16.76 11.77
C SER A 2 21.34 -15.95 10.90
N THR A 3 21.79 -15.63 9.69
CA THR A 3 20.92 -15.17 8.62
C THR A 3 20.05 -16.37 8.23
N THR A 4 18.83 -16.40 8.75
CA THR A 4 17.79 -17.33 8.27
C THR A 4 17.61 -17.07 6.78
N GLY A 5 18.14 -17.98 5.97
CA GLY A 5 18.06 -17.91 4.52
C GLY A 5 16.61 -17.89 4.05
N TYR A 6 16.36 -17.08 3.04
CA TYR A 6 15.08 -16.99 2.34
C TYR A 6 14.63 -18.38 1.85
N VAL A 7 13.44 -18.83 2.29
CA VAL A 7 12.80 -20.06 1.80
C VAL A 7 11.52 -19.66 1.07
N PRO A 8 11.47 -19.73 -0.27
CA PRO A 8 10.27 -19.40 -1.01
C PRO A 8 9.18 -20.45 -0.76
N PRO A 9 7.90 -20.04 -0.63
CA PRO A 9 6.80 -20.99 -0.48
C PRO A 9 6.61 -21.84 -1.75
N PRO A 10 6.07 -23.07 -1.64
CA PRO A 10 5.99 -24.06 -2.73
C PRO A 10 5.32 -23.57 -4.01
N ASN A 11 4.43 -22.58 -3.91
CA ASN A 11 3.66 -22.03 -5.04
C ASN A 11 4.12 -20.64 -5.50
N GLN A 12 5.20 -20.07 -4.92
CA GLN A 12 5.77 -18.72 -5.22
C GLN A 12 4.79 -17.51 -5.21
N ALA A 13 3.50 -17.70 -4.93
CA ALA A 13 2.48 -16.65 -5.05
C ALA A 13 2.20 -15.88 -3.75
N ALA A 14 2.63 -16.42 -2.59
CA ALA A 14 2.36 -15.81 -1.30
C ALA A 14 3.57 -15.02 -0.80
N THR A 15 3.31 -13.76 -0.45
CA THR A 15 4.29 -12.86 0.16
C THR A 15 4.68 -13.36 1.55
N GLN A 16 5.97 -13.52 1.82
CA GLN A 16 6.48 -13.91 3.14
C GLN A 16 6.45 -12.68 4.07
N HIS A 17 5.97 -12.89 5.30
CA HIS A 17 5.89 -11.83 6.31
C HIS A 17 6.75 -12.10 7.55
N GLU A 18 7.55 -13.17 7.52
CA GLU A 18 8.46 -13.52 8.59
C GLU A 18 9.45 -12.38 8.86
N GLY A 19 9.67 -12.03 10.12
CA GLY A 19 10.52 -10.90 10.50
C GLY A 19 9.95 -9.50 10.23
N THR A 20 8.81 -9.37 9.56
CA THR A 20 8.26 -8.05 9.19
C THR A 20 7.45 -7.35 10.29
N SER A 21 7.28 -7.97 11.46
CA SER A 21 6.43 -7.44 12.53
C SER A 21 6.85 -6.05 13.04
N SER A 22 8.13 -5.72 12.95
CA SER A 22 8.68 -4.39 13.30
C SER A 22 8.19 -3.28 12.36
N LEU A 23 7.73 -3.63 11.15
CA LEU A 23 7.25 -2.68 10.14
C LEU A 23 5.76 -2.31 10.33
N ALA A 24 5.12 -2.91 11.33
CA ALA A 24 3.71 -2.73 11.60
C ALA A 24 3.45 -1.34 12.23
N ILE A 25 2.55 -0.57 11.62
CA ILE A 25 2.21 0.79 12.08
C ILE A 25 0.99 0.71 13.00
N ASN A 26 1.04 1.34 14.17
CA ASN A 26 -0.08 1.40 15.12
C ASN A 26 -0.76 0.02 15.38
N ASN A 27 0.05 -1.03 15.48
CA ASN A 27 -0.41 -2.41 15.59
C ASN A 27 -0.88 -2.76 17.01
N THR A 28 -2.08 -2.29 17.37
CA THR A 28 -2.71 -2.58 18.67
C THR A 28 -3.78 -3.66 18.54
N PHE A 29 -4.02 -4.41 19.61
CA PHE A 29 -5.05 -5.46 19.64
C PHE A 29 -6.43 -4.95 19.22
N SER A 30 -6.84 -3.78 19.75
CA SER A 30 -8.13 -3.17 19.45
C SER A 30 -8.28 -2.81 17.96
N ARG A 31 -7.26 -2.19 17.36
CA ARG A 31 -7.26 -1.87 15.93
C ARG A 31 -7.36 -3.13 15.07
N ARG A 32 -6.58 -4.17 15.39
CA ARG A 32 -6.65 -5.46 14.68
C ARG A 32 -8.05 -6.06 14.76
N LEU A 33 -8.60 -6.15 15.98
CA LEU A 33 -9.92 -6.73 16.21
C LEU A 33 -11.00 -5.97 15.43
N MET A 34 -11.01 -4.64 15.53
CA MET A 34 -11.97 -3.79 14.82
C MET A 34 -11.85 -3.93 13.29
N THR A 35 -10.64 -3.97 12.75
CA THR A 35 -10.42 -4.20 11.31
C THR A 35 -10.97 -5.55 10.86
N LEU A 36 -10.72 -6.62 11.63
CA LEU A 36 -11.20 -7.97 11.29
C LEU A 36 -12.74 -8.07 11.38
N ILE A 37 -13.35 -7.41 12.37
CA ILE A 37 -14.81 -7.33 12.49
C ILE A 37 -15.39 -6.56 11.30
N ALA A 38 -14.83 -5.40 10.96
CA ALA A 38 -15.30 -4.57 9.85
C ALA A 38 -15.21 -5.31 8.50
N LEU A 39 -14.12 -6.04 8.26
CA LEU A 39 -13.97 -6.90 7.09
C LEU A 39 -15.02 -8.01 7.00
N LYS A 40 -15.50 -8.53 8.14
CA LYS A 40 -16.53 -9.57 8.18
C LYS A 40 -17.95 -9.03 8.10
N THR A 41 -18.15 -7.74 8.42
CA THR A 41 -19.47 -7.13 8.59
C THR A 41 -19.67 -6.00 7.57
N SER A 42 -19.12 -4.82 7.84
CA SER A 42 -19.34 -3.61 7.06
C SER A 42 -18.83 -3.69 5.62
N ALA A 43 -17.76 -4.43 5.36
CA ALA A 43 -17.19 -4.58 4.02
C ALA A 43 -18.19 -5.15 3.00
N ARG A 44 -19.16 -5.95 3.46
CA ARG A 44 -20.19 -6.56 2.60
C ARG A 44 -21.09 -5.54 1.90
N PHE A 45 -21.16 -4.31 2.42
CA PHE A 45 -21.96 -3.23 1.85
C PHE A 45 -21.23 -2.47 0.75
N TYR A 46 -19.97 -2.79 0.46
CA TYR A 46 -19.16 -2.10 -0.54
C TYR A 46 -18.75 -3.06 -1.66
N LYS A 47 -18.81 -2.57 -2.90
CA LYS A 47 -18.16 -3.24 -4.02
C LYS A 47 -16.66 -2.98 -3.96
N HIS A 48 -15.89 -3.97 -4.36
CA HIS A 48 -14.45 -3.87 -4.52
C HIS A 48 -13.98 -4.78 -5.64
N ASP A 49 -12.82 -4.45 -6.19
CA ASP A 49 -12.05 -5.35 -7.04
C ASP A 49 -10.59 -5.35 -6.54
N GLY A 50 -9.94 -6.51 -6.64
CA GLY A 50 -8.56 -6.70 -6.21
C GLY A 50 -8.36 -6.60 -4.68
N PRO A 51 -7.16 -6.15 -4.22
CA PRO A 51 -6.75 -6.27 -2.83
C PRO A 51 -7.31 -5.19 -1.90
N CYS A 52 -8.06 -4.21 -2.40
CA CYS A 52 -8.48 -3.03 -1.64
C CYS A 52 -9.96 -3.13 -1.24
N ILE A 53 -10.23 -3.38 0.05
CA ILE A 53 -11.56 -3.68 0.59
C ILE A 53 -12.09 -2.50 1.43
N PRO A 54 -13.09 -1.74 0.96
CA PRO A 54 -13.68 -0.67 1.76
C PRO A 54 -14.36 -1.24 3.01
N ILE A 55 -14.16 -0.58 4.14
CA ILE A 55 -14.78 -0.94 5.42
C ILE A 55 -15.66 0.18 5.98
N SER A 56 -15.54 1.39 5.45
CA SER A 56 -16.41 2.53 5.71
C SER A 56 -16.37 3.50 4.51
N LYS A 57 -17.10 4.62 4.59
CA LYS A 57 -17.04 5.69 3.58
C LYS A 57 -15.63 6.30 3.45
N SER A 58 -14.85 6.31 4.53
CA SER A 58 -13.54 6.98 4.63
C SER A 58 -12.35 6.03 4.85
N LEU A 59 -12.58 4.73 5.05
CA LEU A 59 -11.53 3.75 5.32
C LEU A 59 -11.57 2.57 4.35
N ILE A 60 -10.38 2.11 3.97
CA ILE A 60 -10.15 0.96 3.11
C ILE A 60 -9.04 0.08 3.69
N VAL A 61 -9.15 -1.23 3.51
CA VAL A 61 -8.12 -2.19 3.91
C VAL A 61 -7.51 -2.81 2.68
N LYS A 62 -6.21 -2.59 2.46
CA LYS A 62 -5.46 -3.35 1.47
C LYS A 62 -4.98 -4.66 2.08
N LYS A 63 -5.33 -5.78 1.45
CA LYS A 63 -4.90 -7.13 1.84
C LYS A 63 -4.92 -8.07 0.64
N GLY A 64 -4.03 -9.05 0.61
CA GLY A 64 -3.99 -10.04 -0.46
C GLY A 64 -2.75 -10.92 -0.38
N PRO A 65 -2.65 -11.95 -1.23
CA PRO A 65 -1.47 -12.83 -1.27
C PRO A 65 -0.17 -12.08 -1.61
N ILE A 66 -0.29 -10.96 -2.31
CA ILE A 66 0.83 -10.21 -2.87
C ILE A 66 1.09 -8.86 -2.18
N VAL A 67 0.35 -8.57 -1.10
CA VAL A 67 0.47 -7.30 -0.36
C VAL A 67 1.53 -7.47 0.70
N HIS A 68 2.58 -6.64 0.67
CA HIS A 68 3.66 -6.68 1.65
C HIS A 68 3.50 -5.58 2.72
N LEU A 69 3.97 -5.83 3.94
CA LEU A 69 3.82 -4.87 5.05
C LEU A 69 4.63 -3.58 4.84
N THR A 70 5.67 -3.63 3.99
CA THR A 70 6.50 -2.48 3.57
C THR A 70 5.72 -1.42 2.81
N GLU A 71 4.58 -1.75 2.20
CA GLU A 71 3.79 -0.75 1.48
C GLU A 71 3.31 0.39 2.40
N ALA A 72 3.06 0.08 3.69
CA ALA A 72 2.58 1.05 4.66
C ALA A 72 3.65 2.11 5.03
N PRO A 73 4.89 1.75 5.45
CA PRO A 73 5.95 2.74 5.63
C PRO A 73 6.35 3.42 4.31
N THR A 74 6.26 2.76 3.15
CA THR A 74 6.48 3.43 1.85
C THR A 74 5.50 4.57 1.61
N MET A 75 4.21 4.40 1.92
CA MET A 75 3.26 5.51 1.84
C MET A 75 3.60 6.64 2.81
N GLN A 76 4.01 6.34 4.05
CA GLN A 76 4.45 7.36 5.00
C GLN A 76 5.70 8.10 4.51
N PHE A 77 6.67 7.39 3.93
CA PHE A 77 7.89 7.97 3.37
C PHE A 77 7.58 8.93 2.22
N VAL A 78 6.72 8.54 1.27
CA VAL A 78 6.31 9.40 0.15
C VAL A 78 5.56 10.63 0.65
N ALA A 79 4.67 10.48 1.63
CA ALA A 79 3.93 11.59 2.23
C ALA A 79 4.84 12.58 2.98
N ALA A 80 5.88 12.08 3.66
CA ALA A 80 6.84 12.91 4.38
C ALA A 80 7.84 13.61 3.44
N SER A 81 8.18 12.97 2.32
CA SER A 81 9.25 13.45 1.43
C SER A 81 8.74 14.28 0.25
N THR A 82 7.45 14.23 -0.05
CA THR A 82 6.87 14.89 -1.22
C THR A 82 5.47 15.44 -0.92
N SER A 83 4.97 16.33 -1.77
CA SER A 83 3.59 16.81 -1.71
C SER A 83 2.60 15.90 -2.47
N ILE A 84 2.99 14.66 -2.81
CA ILE A 84 2.15 13.77 -3.61
C ILE A 84 1.03 13.22 -2.73
N PRO A 85 -0.23 13.28 -3.17
CA PRO A 85 -1.33 12.72 -2.41
C PRO A 85 -1.21 11.18 -2.40
N VAL A 86 -0.99 10.62 -1.21
CA VAL A 86 -1.05 9.17 -0.95
C VAL A 86 -2.03 8.90 0.20
N PRO A 87 -2.65 7.71 0.28
CA PRO A 87 -3.55 7.37 1.38
C PRO A 87 -2.86 7.49 2.75
N THR A 88 -3.50 8.18 3.69
CA THR A 88 -3.04 8.21 5.08
C THR A 88 -3.14 6.81 5.70
N VAL A 89 -2.04 6.27 6.21
CA VAL A 89 -2.02 4.97 6.89
C VAL A 89 -2.47 5.12 8.35
N HIS A 90 -3.50 4.38 8.75
CA HIS A 90 -3.99 4.38 10.12
C HIS A 90 -3.37 3.26 10.97
N CYS A 91 -3.27 2.05 10.41
CA CYS A 91 -2.49 0.95 10.98
C CYS A 91 -2.15 -0.10 9.94
N SER A 92 -1.13 -0.91 10.21
CA SER A 92 -0.78 -2.08 9.42
C SER A 92 -0.40 -3.24 10.33
N PHE A 93 -0.76 -4.47 9.95
CA PHE A 93 -0.44 -5.66 10.71
C PHE A 93 -0.52 -6.94 9.86
N VAL A 94 0.07 -8.02 10.35
CA VAL A 94 -0.04 -9.35 9.74
C VAL A 94 -1.10 -10.17 10.49
N HIS A 95 -1.97 -10.84 9.73
CA HIS A 95 -2.93 -11.81 10.27
C HIS A 95 -3.09 -12.97 9.30
N LYS A 96 -2.90 -14.21 9.78
CA LYS A 96 -2.91 -15.44 8.96
C LYS A 96 -1.98 -15.34 7.74
N ASN A 97 -0.74 -14.92 7.98
CA ASN A 97 0.29 -14.70 6.96
C ASN A 97 -0.16 -13.79 5.80
N ARG A 98 -0.94 -12.75 6.10
CA ARG A 98 -1.33 -11.71 5.14
C ARG A 98 -1.23 -10.34 5.79
N ALA A 99 -0.57 -9.40 5.11
CA ALA A 99 -0.62 -8.00 5.49
C ALA A 99 -2.05 -7.45 5.36
N HIS A 100 -2.42 -6.64 6.34
CA HIS A 100 -3.62 -5.82 6.37
C HIS A 100 -3.15 -4.40 6.59
N ILE A 101 -3.40 -3.52 5.62
CA ILE A 101 -3.02 -2.11 5.68
C ILE A 101 -4.31 -1.30 5.69
N VAL A 102 -4.64 -0.72 6.84
CA VAL A 102 -5.81 0.14 7.01
C VAL A 102 -5.39 1.56 6.68
N MET A 103 -6.02 2.12 5.65
CA MET A 103 -5.66 3.42 5.12
C MET A 103 -6.90 4.24 4.74
N GLN A 104 -6.69 5.52 4.50
CA GLN A 104 -7.70 6.44 4.00
C GLN A 104 -8.27 5.94 2.67
N ARG A 105 -9.60 5.92 2.57
CA ARG A 105 -10.29 5.71 1.29
C ARG A 105 -10.34 7.03 0.54
N ILE A 106 -9.62 7.12 -0.58
CA ILE A 106 -9.70 8.27 -1.48
C ILE A 106 -10.98 8.13 -2.31
N CYS A 107 -11.87 9.11 -2.20
CA CYS A 107 -13.09 9.17 -3.00
C CYS A 107 -12.77 9.75 -4.38
N GLY A 108 -13.15 9.05 -5.44
CA GLY A 108 -12.94 9.49 -6.81
C GLY A 108 -13.37 8.41 -7.80
N LYS A 109 -13.21 8.71 -9.09
CA LYS A 109 -13.31 7.74 -10.18
C LYS A 109 -11.90 7.33 -10.57
N SER A 110 -11.72 6.06 -10.94
CA SER A 110 -10.44 5.65 -11.52
C SER A 110 -10.25 6.32 -12.89
N LEU A 111 -9.01 6.48 -13.32
CA LEU A 111 -8.72 7.02 -14.66
C LEU A 111 -9.35 6.15 -15.76
N ALA A 112 -9.37 4.82 -15.57
CA ALA A 112 -10.00 3.87 -16.49
C ALA A 112 -11.52 4.08 -16.59
N GLU A 113 -12.20 4.32 -15.46
CA GLU A 113 -13.64 4.63 -15.44
C GLU A 113 -13.95 5.98 -16.09
N ALA A 114 -13.12 6.99 -15.84
CA ALA A 114 -13.34 8.34 -16.36
C ALA A 114 -12.95 8.48 -17.84
N TRP A 115 -12.07 7.62 -18.36
CA TRP A 115 -11.36 7.77 -19.63
C TRP A 115 -12.21 8.24 -20.80
N ARG A 116 -13.35 7.58 -21.04
CA ARG A 116 -14.24 7.87 -22.19
C ARG A 116 -14.91 9.24 -22.14
N GLY A 117 -14.98 9.86 -20.96
CA GLY A 117 -15.61 11.16 -20.76
C GLY A 117 -14.63 12.33 -20.64
N LEU A 118 -13.33 12.09 -20.76
CA LEU A 118 -12.30 13.13 -20.64
C LEU A 118 -12.09 13.83 -21.98
N SER A 119 -12.09 15.16 -21.97
CA SER A 119 -11.66 15.96 -23.12
C SER A 119 -10.13 15.90 -23.28
N GLU A 120 -9.64 16.37 -24.43
CA GLU A 120 -8.19 16.52 -24.65
C GLU A 120 -7.55 17.45 -23.62
N ALA A 121 -8.24 18.53 -23.24
CA ALA A 121 -7.79 19.46 -22.20
C ALA A 121 -7.71 18.80 -20.82
N ASP A 122 -8.69 17.94 -20.47
CA ASP A 122 -8.66 17.18 -19.21
C ASP A 122 -7.49 16.20 -19.18
N LEU A 123 -7.26 15.47 -20.28
CA LEU A 123 -6.15 14.53 -20.40
C LEU A 123 -4.80 15.25 -20.29
N ALA A 124 -4.63 16.38 -20.98
CA ALA A 124 -3.43 17.19 -20.89
C ALA A 124 -3.16 17.66 -19.45
N SER A 125 -4.21 18.10 -18.74
CA SER A 125 -4.12 18.48 -17.32
C SER A 125 -3.74 17.31 -16.41
N ILE A 126 -4.35 16.14 -16.61
CA ILE A 126 -4.02 14.91 -15.85
C ILE A 126 -2.58 14.50 -16.10
N PHE A 127 -2.11 14.50 -17.34
CA PHE A 127 -0.72 14.17 -17.67
C PHE A 127 0.27 15.17 -17.10
N ALA A 128 -0.05 16.46 -17.10
CA ALA A 128 0.76 17.47 -16.43
C ALA A 128 0.82 17.26 -14.90
N GLN A 129 -0.28 16.82 -14.27
CA GLN A 129 -0.27 16.43 -12.85
C GLN A 129 0.60 15.20 -12.60
N LEU A 130 0.43 14.13 -13.38
CA LEU A 130 1.22 12.90 -13.24
C LEU A 130 2.71 13.13 -13.45
N ARG A 131 3.08 13.93 -14.47
CA ARG A 131 4.47 14.33 -14.73
C ARG A 131 5.09 14.99 -13.50
N ARG A 132 4.42 15.99 -12.92
CA ARG A 132 4.89 16.69 -11.71
C ARG A 132 5.03 15.75 -10.51
N MET A 133 4.13 14.77 -10.35
CA MET A 133 4.24 13.77 -9.28
C MET A 133 5.45 12.84 -9.49
N LEU A 134 5.68 12.38 -10.72
CA LEU A 134 6.83 11.55 -11.05
C LEU A 134 8.16 12.30 -10.90
N GLU A 135 8.21 13.58 -11.31
CA GLU A 135 9.37 14.46 -11.09
C GLU A 135 9.69 14.58 -9.59
N LYS A 136 8.67 14.77 -8.74
CA LYS A 136 8.84 14.80 -7.27
C LYS A 136 9.35 13.48 -6.70
N LEU A 137 8.84 12.34 -7.15
CA LEU A 137 9.35 11.03 -6.70
C LEU A 137 10.81 10.83 -7.09
N ARG A 138 11.18 11.20 -8.33
CA ARG A 138 12.55 11.05 -8.85
C ARG A 138 13.55 12.00 -8.21
N ALA A 139 13.07 13.12 -7.67
CA ALA A 139 13.89 14.09 -6.95
C ALA A 139 14.23 13.67 -5.51
N ILE A 140 13.63 12.57 -5.00
CA ILE A 140 13.97 12.05 -3.68
C ILE A 140 15.41 11.52 -3.71
N ILE A 141 16.26 12.08 -2.86
CA ILE A 141 17.67 11.68 -2.76
C ILE A 141 17.75 10.37 -1.96
N PRO A 142 18.32 9.30 -2.52
CA PRO A 142 18.53 8.06 -1.77
C PRO A 142 19.59 8.26 -0.67
N PRO A 143 19.46 7.59 0.49
CA PRO A 143 20.51 7.56 1.50
C PRO A 143 21.85 7.06 0.94
N SER A 144 22.96 7.56 1.49
CA SER A 144 24.30 7.10 1.09
C SER A 144 24.43 5.60 1.33
N GLY A 145 24.86 4.86 0.30
CA GLY A 145 25.02 3.40 0.35
C GLY A 145 23.71 2.60 0.22
N ALA A 146 22.58 3.26 -0.09
CA ALA A 146 21.32 2.55 -0.33
C ALA A 146 21.44 1.62 -1.55
N GLY A 147 21.00 0.38 -1.37
CA GLY A 147 20.92 -0.63 -2.43
C GLY A 147 19.59 -0.56 -3.20
N VAL A 148 19.33 -1.59 -4.00
CA VAL A 148 18.00 -1.83 -4.59
C VAL A 148 17.15 -2.51 -3.52
N GLU A 149 16.50 -1.69 -2.68
CA GLU A 149 15.76 -2.11 -1.48
C GLU A 149 14.50 -1.25 -1.21
N SER A 150 13.66 -1.67 -0.27
CA SER A 150 12.56 -0.84 0.24
C SER A 150 13.09 0.40 0.99
N CYS A 151 12.27 1.45 1.15
CA CYS A 151 12.60 2.70 1.88
C CYS A 151 13.06 2.54 3.35
N ILE A 152 13.06 1.31 3.86
CA ILE A 152 13.41 0.89 5.22
C ILE A 152 14.45 -0.25 5.22
N GLY A 153 15.17 -0.45 4.12
CA GLY A 153 16.17 -1.53 3.98
C GLY A 153 15.58 -2.95 3.91
N GLY A 154 14.31 -3.05 3.53
CA GLY A 154 13.56 -4.31 3.49
C GLY A 154 13.37 -4.88 2.09
N SER A 155 12.70 -6.03 2.01
CA SER A 155 12.30 -6.64 0.74
C SER A 155 11.47 -5.69 -0.13
N LEU A 156 11.77 -5.68 -1.43
CA LEU A 156 10.96 -5.06 -2.45
C LEU A 156 10.45 -6.15 -3.40
N ARG A 157 9.25 -5.95 -3.92
CA ARG A 157 8.70 -6.81 -4.95
C ARG A 157 8.91 -6.16 -6.31
N ASP A 158 9.67 -6.83 -7.17
CA ASP A 158 9.76 -6.50 -8.59
C ASP A 158 8.74 -7.36 -9.34
N SER A 159 7.97 -6.74 -10.23
CA SER A 159 6.97 -7.40 -11.06
C SER A 159 7.39 -7.56 -12.52
N ARG A 160 8.63 -7.18 -12.85
CA ARG A 160 9.24 -7.41 -14.17
C ARG A 160 9.57 -8.87 -14.40
#